data_AF-A0A7C4Q2M8-F1
#
_entry.id   AF-A0A7C4Q2M8-F1
#
_cell.length_a   1.000
_cell.length_b   1.000
_cell.length_c   1.000
_cell.angle_alpha   90.00
_cell.angle_beta   90.00
_cell.angle_gamma   90.00
#
_symmetry.space_group_name_H-M   'P 1'
#
loop_
_entity.id
_entity.type
_entity.pdbx_description
1 polymer ?
#
loop_
_entity_poly.entity_id
_entity_poly.type
_entity_poly.pdbx_seq_one_letter_code
_entity_poly.pdbx_strand_id
1 'polypeptide(L)' 'MLENSKKALLFAEGADFDSFANDEKTQYAIIRAIEVIGEAAKKVPLEFRDTYPQIPWREITATRDKLT' A
#
# COMPACT_ATOMS: atom_id res chain seq x y z
N MET A 1 -5.68 -7.45 -2.46
CA MET A 1 -5.30 -6.05 -2.74
C MET A 1 -6.44 -5.10 -2.38
N LEU A 2 -7.60 -5.19 -3.05
CA LEU A 2 -8.75 -4.30 -2.80
C LEU A 2 -9.14 -4.13 -1.32
N GLU A 3 -9.21 -5.22 -0.56
CA GLU A 3 -9.56 -5.16 0.86
C GLU A 3 -8.56 -4.33 1.69
N ASN A 4 -7.26 -4.54 1.48
CA ASN A 4 -6.22 -3.78 2.18
C ASN A 4 -6.17 -2.32 1.71
N SER A 5 -6.49 -2.05 0.43
CA SER A 5 -6.64 -0.67 -0.04
C SER A 5 -7.77 0.05 0.69
N LYS A 6 -8.91 -0.63 0.89
CA LYS A 6 -10.04 -0.09 1.68
C LYS A 6 -9.65 0.14 3.14
N LYS A 7 -8.93 -0.80 3.76
CA LYS A 7 -8.44 -0.65 5.13
C LYS A 7 -7.50 0.55 5.28
N ALA A 8 -6.53 0.71 4.39
CA ALA A 8 -5.61 1.85 4.41
C ALA A 8 -6.37 3.19 4.31
N LEU A 9 -7.35 3.29 3.42
CA LEU A 9 -8.19 4.49 3.29
C LEU A 9 -9.03 4.74 4.55
N LEU A 10 -9.64 3.69 5.11
CA LEU A 10 -10.45 3.79 6.33
C LEU A 10 -9.62 4.25 7.53
N PHE A 11 -8.37 3.78 7.67
CA PHE A 11 -7.50 4.19 8.77
C PHE A 11 -7.02 5.64 8.65
N ALA A 12 -6.91 6.14 7.42
CA ALA A 12 -6.55 7.54 7.17
C ALA A 12 -7.76 8.49 7.23
N GLU A 13 -8.98 7.97 7.32
CA GLU A 13 -10.19 8.77 7.23
C GLU A 13 -10.32 9.74 8.41
N GLY A 14 -10.49 11.03 8.11
CA GLY A 14 -10.65 12.08 9.12
C GLY A 14 -9.38 12.49 9.86
N ALA A 15 -8.22 11.88 9.55
CA ALA A 15 -6.93 12.30 10.08
C ALA A 15 -6.41 13.51 9.31
N ASP A 16 -6.01 14.54 10.03
CA ASP A 16 -5.14 15.59 9.50
C ASP A 16 -3.67 15.17 9.63
N PHE A 17 -2.76 15.99 9.10
CA PHE A 17 -1.34 15.66 9.11
C PHE A 17 -0.78 15.50 10.53
N ASP A 18 -1.12 16.42 11.45
CA ASP A 18 -0.55 16.42 12.79
C ASP A 18 -1.09 15.26 13.64
N SER A 19 -2.40 14.97 13.56
CA SER A 19 -3.00 13.82 14.23
C SER A 19 -2.44 12.50 13.69
N PHE A 20 -2.28 12.38 12.36
CA PHE A 20 -1.68 11.20 11.76
C PHE A 20 -0.21 11.03 12.17
N ALA A 21 0.58 12.11 12.12
CA ALA A 21 2.00 12.11 12.46
C ALA A 21 2.27 11.71 13.92
N ASN A 22 1.31 11.96 14.83
CA ASN A 22 1.39 11.58 16.24
C ASN A 22 0.68 10.26 16.58
N ASP A 23 0.02 9.60 15.63
CA ASP A 23 -0.63 8.29 15.83
C ASP A 23 0.17 7.15 15.17
N GLU A 24 1.16 6.67 15.91
CA GLU A 24 2.01 5.55 15.49
C GLU A 24 1.19 4.29 15.16
N LYS A 25 0.12 3.99 15.90
CA LYS A 25 -0.71 2.81 15.66
C LYS A 25 -1.38 2.88 14.28
N THR A 26 -1.92 4.03 13.92
CA THR A 26 -2.54 4.25 12.61
C THR A 26 -1.51 4.20 11.49
N GLN A 27 -0.32 4.78 11.70
CA GLN A 27 0.81 4.65 10.75
C GLN A 27 1.16 3.18 10.50
N TYR A 28 1.38 2.38 11.54
CA TYR A 28 1.67 0.95 11.41
C TYR A 28 0.55 0.19 10.70
N ALA A 29 -0.71 0.49 11.00
CA ALA A 29 -1.86 -0.16 10.36
C ALA A 29 -1.91 0.12 8.85
N ILE A 30 -1.65 1.36 8.43
CA ILE A 30 -1.60 1.77 7.03
C ILE A 30 -0.39 1.16 6.33
N ILE A 31 0.81 1.26 6.92
CA ILE A 31 2.04 0.67 6.38
C ILE A 31 1.83 -0.83 6.14
N ARG A 32 1.26 -1.54 7.13
CA ARG A 32 1.00 -2.97 7.02
C ARG A 32 0.03 -3.30 5.89
N ALA A 33 -1.03 -2.51 5.72
CA ALA A 33 -1.97 -2.69 4.62
C ALA A 33 -1.26 -2.51 3.25
N ILE A 34 -0.38 -1.51 3.14
CA ILE A 34 0.41 -1.24 1.92
C ILE A 34 1.39 -2.39 1.62
N GLU A 35 2.11 -2.91 2.63
CA GLU A 35 3.01 -4.06 2.46
C GLU A 35 2.26 -5.27 1.88
N VAL A 36 1.08 -5.58 2.41
CA VAL A 36 0.27 -6.72 1.94
C VAL A 36 -0.20 -6.51 0.50
N ILE A 37 -0.48 -5.27 0.09
CA ILE A 37 -0.80 -4.94 -1.30
C ILE A 37 0.42 -5.19 -2.20
N GLY A 38 1.61 -4.72 -1.80
CA GLY A 38 2.85 -4.92 -2.56
C GLY A 38 3.22 -6.39 -2.72
N GLU A 39 3.12 -7.18 -1.65
CA GLU A 39 3.39 -8.62 -1.69
C GLU A 39 2.36 -9.38 -2.55
N ALA A 40 1.10 -8.97 -2.54
CA ALA A 40 0.10 -9.52 -3.46
C ALA A 40 0.40 -9.14 -4.91
N ALA A 41 0.83 -7.90 -5.18
CA ALA A 41 1.23 -7.47 -6.52
C ALA A 41 2.44 -8.26 -7.04
N LYS A 42 3.41 -8.61 -6.17
CA LYS A 42 4.56 -9.46 -6.52
C LYS A 42 4.18 -10.86 -6.99
N LYS A 43 2.99 -11.36 -6.63
CA LYS A 43 2.48 -12.67 -7.05
C LYS A 43 1.76 -12.64 -8.41
N VAL A 44 1.46 -11.46 -8.94
CA VAL A 44 0.86 -11.33 -10.28
C VAL A 44 1.91 -11.70 -11.33
N PRO A 45 1.65 -12.57 -12.31
CA PRO A 45 2.65 -12.95 -13.33
C PRO A 45 3.19 -11.74 -14.12
N LEU A 46 4.47 -11.76 -14.50
CA LEU A 46 5.10 -10.66 -15.25
C LEU A 46 4.39 -10.39 -16.58
N GLU A 47 4.05 -11.45 -17.33
CA GLU A 47 3.32 -11.36 -18.60
C GLU A 47 2.00 -10.57 -18.46
N PHE A 48 1.29 -10.76 -17.33
CA PHE A 48 0.08 -10.01 -17.04
C PHE A 48 0.43 -8.54 -16.76
N ARG A 49 1.45 -8.26 -15.96
CA ARG A 49 1.87 -6.89 -15.66
C ARG A 49 2.28 -6.13 -16.92
N ASP A 50 2.99 -6.79 -17.83
CA ASP A 50 3.44 -6.24 -19.11
C ASP A 50 2.27 -5.91 -20.04
N THR A 51 1.15 -6.62 -19.89
CA THR A 51 -0.10 -6.32 -20.61
C THR A 51 -0.82 -5.08 -20.04
N TYR A 52 -0.54 -4.69 -18.79
CA TYR A 52 -1.11 -3.51 -18.13
C TYR A 52 -0.03 -2.52 -17.65
N PRO A 53 0.76 -1.92 -18.56
CA PRO A 53 1.87 -1.04 -18.20
C PRO A 53 1.43 0.30 -17.60
N GLN A 54 0.15 0.68 -17.75
CA GLN A 54 -0.43 1.88 -17.11
C GLN A 54 -0.55 1.76 -15.59
N ILE A 55 -0.49 0.53 -15.06
CA ILE A 55 -0.47 0.29 -13.62
C ILE A 55 1.00 0.37 -13.17
N PRO A 56 1.34 1.15 -12.13
CA PRO A 56 2.71 1.34 -11.67
C PRO A 56 3.20 0.14 -10.86
N TRP A 57 3.27 -1.05 -11.48
CA TRP A 57 3.61 -2.32 -10.83
C TRP A 57 4.93 -2.26 -10.06
N ARG A 58 5.95 -1.59 -10.62
CA ARG A 58 7.26 -1.45 -9.98
C ARG A 58 7.14 -0.70 -8.66
N GLU A 59 6.38 0.39 -8.63
CA GLU A 59 6.19 1.19 -7.42
C GLU A 59 5.35 0.45 -6.38
N ILE A 60 4.30 -0.25 -6.81
CA ILE A 60 3.44 -1.03 -5.92
C ILE A 60 4.25 -2.16 -5.27
N THR A 61 5.07 -2.87 -6.04
CA THR A 61 5.88 -4.01 -5.53
C THR A 61 7.09 -3.57 -4.70
N ALA A 62 7.63 -2.38 -4.94
CA ALA A 62 8.77 -1.80 -4.22
C ALA A 62 8.37 -1.01 -2.95
N THR A 63 7.12 -1.09 -2.51
CA THR A 63 6.62 -0.34 -1.34
C THR A 63 7.39 -0.65 -0.06
N ARG A 64 7.91 -1.87 0.09
CA ARG A 64 8.72 -2.26 1.25
C ARG A 64 10.05 -1.50 1.31
N ASP A 65 10.72 -1.32 0.18
CA ASP A 65 12.05 -0.70 0.09
C ASP A 65 12.03 0.82 0.44
N LYS A 66 10.84 1.42 0.55
CA LYS A 66 10.65 2.84 0.90
C LYS A 66 10.13 3.08 2.31
N LEU A 67 9.60 2.04 2.98
CA LEU A 67 8.88 2.17 4.26
C LEU A 67 9.65 1.58 5.45
N THR A 68 10.76 0.86 5.21
CA THR A 68 11.74 0.38 6.19
C THR A 68 13.11 0.94 5.88
#